data_AF-A0A7R9GZ05-F1
#
_entry.id   AF-A0A7R9GZ05-F1
#
_cell.length_a   1.000
_cell.length_b   1.000
_cell.length_c   1.000
_cell.angle_alpha   90.00
_cell.angle_beta   90.00
_cell.angle_gamma   90.00
#
_symmetry.space_group_name_H-M   'P 1'
#
loop_
_entity.id
_entity.type
_entity.pdbx_description
1 polymer ?
#
loop_
_entity_poly.entity_id
_entity_poly.type
_entity_poly.pdbx_seq_one_letter_code
_entity_poly.pdbx_strand_id
1 'polypeptide(L)'
;MDIISKKLQSTEEDLEHATRMLLNLKTKIANLRSNWETIKSDATQLCMKWKESGSITEVDYVLKRLVHGMGSSRANSRNGFFSVLVALLSTVKSIKVTDILNLVKKHLCIKSNIAKIEEAEIYTGQILVYGALIRSGQFVSKATVEEQHEVLTNLLIAGQQRSYLPIAAYAFLEELLLQMNGDNFHKLIWPIMKAEVKKPLASHSLENLHFLLISKRLFPKVMSSKLLMKTVGVPEIIHKDSIFVLSTLLLQISNSFHIHHPVYKEFAEQLATSPLLPDFWSQGVESCLAKSNKNRDLLILHIFQVVLANLTDKTQISMMMSANFLSMMMKHLTINSPKPELTIEANKALRLVTETFTEDMQGNDETILDILRKFLFYPGQLMFEKFTGTRTVQILSNKLKASGVKELATLYQNVVTCKMDKVTGLQGETEPWHTAERKYAGELLTKSV
;
A
#
# COMPACT_ATOMS: atom_id res chain seq x y z
N MET A 1 32.82 29.45 -12.50
CA MET A 1 31.88 28.83 -13.46
C MET A 1 32.15 27.32 -13.60
N ASP A 2 33.40 26.86 -13.63
CA ASP A 2 33.74 25.42 -13.76
C ASP A 2 33.15 24.46 -12.72
N ILE A 3 33.03 24.86 -11.46
CA ILE A 3 32.50 23.99 -10.40
C ILE A 3 30.98 23.78 -10.54
N ILE A 4 30.26 24.80 -11.03
CA ILE A 4 28.81 24.73 -11.26
C ILE A 4 28.53 23.89 -12.51
N SER A 5 29.34 24.05 -13.56
CA SER A 5 29.27 23.23 -14.78
C SER A 5 29.51 21.75 -14.47
N LYS A 6 30.53 21.42 -13.66
CA LYS A 6 30.80 20.03 -13.23
C LYS A 6 29.71 19.42 -12.37
N LYS A 7 29.10 20.21 -11.47
CA LYS A 7 27.96 19.73 -10.66
C LYS A 7 26.72 19.49 -11.51
N LEU A 8 26.42 20.38 -12.47
CA LEU A 8 25.31 20.21 -13.40
C LEU A 8 25.49 18.94 -14.26
N GLN A 9 26.69 18.71 -14.79
CA GLN A 9 27.03 17.51 -15.55
C GLN A 9 26.87 16.23 -14.72
N SER A 10 27.34 16.23 -13.47
CA SER A 10 27.15 15.10 -12.54
C SER A 10 25.67 14.82 -12.26
N THR A 11 24.85 15.84 -12.01
CA THR A 11 23.40 15.63 -11.82
C THR A 11 22.69 15.16 -13.08
N GLU A 12 23.15 15.55 -14.26
CA GLU A 12 22.60 15.10 -15.54
C GLU A 12 22.96 13.63 -15.80
N GLU A 13 24.20 13.24 -15.51
CA GLU A 13 24.66 11.84 -15.55
C GLU A 13 23.91 10.96 -14.54
N ASP A 14 23.66 11.45 -13.33
CA ASP A 14 22.89 10.74 -12.30
C ASP A 14 21.41 10.58 -12.69
N LEU A 15 20.81 11.61 -13.30
CA LEU A 15 19.43 11.56 -13.81
C LEU A 15 19.32 10.59 -14.98
N GLU A 16 20.32 10.59 -15.88
CA GLU A 16 20.40 9.67 -16.99
C GLU A 16 20.59 8.22 -16.49
N HIS A 17 21.42 8.01 -15.48
CA HIS A 17 21.59 6.71 -14.83
C HIS A 17 20.28 6.23 -14.17
N ALA A 18 19.59 7.09 -13.42
CA ALA A 18 18.31 6.75 -12.80
C ALA A 18 17.23 6.42 -13.84
N THR A 19 17.19 7.18 -14.94
CA THR A 19 16.29 6.93 -16.08
C THR A 19 16.60 5.60 -16.76
N ARG A 20 17.88 5.28 -16.95
CA ARG A 20 18.36 4.01 -17.52
C ARG A 20 18.03 2.82 -16.59
N MET A 21 18.12 3.00 -15.27
CA MET A 21 17.68 1.99 -14.29
C MET A 21 16.17 1.78 -14.31
N LEU A 22 15.37 2.85 -14.36
CA LEU A 22 13.90 2.76 -14.44
C LEU A 22 13.46 2.13 -15.76
N LEU A 23 14.13 2.44 -16.87
CA LEU A 23 13.90 1.81 -18.16
C LEU A 23 14.27 0.32 -18.08
N ASN A 24 15.42 -0.04 -17.51
CA ASN A 24 15.80 -1.43 -17.29
C ASN A 24 14.82 -2.19 -16.38
N LEU A 25 14.29 -1.55 -15.33
CA LEU A 25 13.26 -2.13 -14.46
C LEU A 25 11.93 -2.32 -15.20
N LYS A 26 11.48 -1.32 -15.97
CA LYS A 26 10.29 -1.42 -16.81
C LYS A 26 10.45 -2.52 -17.86
N THR A 27 11.60 -2.60 -18.53
CA THR A 27 11.94 -3.65 -19.49
C THR A 27 12.01 -5.02 -18.80
N LYS A 28 12.56 -5.11 -17.59
CA LYS A 28 12.61 -6.37 -16.82
C LYS A 28 11.20 -6.80 -16.38
N ILE A 29 10.35 -5.88 -15.94
CA ILE A 29 8.94 -6.15 -15.62
C ILE A 29 8.15 -6.53 -16.88
N ALA A 30 8.37 -5.84 -18.00
CA ALA A 30 7.74 -6.15 -19.28
C ALA A 30 8.20 -7.50 -19.83
N ASN A 31 9.49 -7.84 -19.70
CA ASN A 31 10.05 -9.15 -20.06
C ASN A 31 9.51 -10.25 -19.14
N LEU A 32 9.37 -9.99 -17.84
CA LEU A 32 8.75 -10.94 -16.91
C LEU A 32 7.26 -11.16 -17.24
N ARG A 33 6.53 -10.12 -17.64
CA ARG A 33 5.13 -10.21 -18.10
C ARG A 33 5.01 -10.91 -19.46
N SER A 34 5.90 -10.60 -20.40
CA SER A 34 5.96 -11.24 -21.72
C SER A 34 6.29 -12.73 -21.59
N ASN A 35 7.33 -13.07 -20.82
CA ASN A 35 7.65 -14.46 -20.49
C ASN A 35 6.50 -15.16 -19.78
N TRP A 36 5.76 -14.47 -18.92
CA TRP A 36 4.57 -15.02 -18.27
C TRP A 36 3.45 -15.35 -19.27
N GLU A 37 3.09 -14.42 -20.16
CA GLU A 37 2.08 -14.68 -21.19
C GLU A 37 2.52 -15.77 -22.17
N THR A 38 3.81 -15.83 -22.51
CA THR A 38 4.40 -16.91 -23.30
C THR A 38 4.32 -18.25 -22.57
N ILE A 39 4.75 -18.34 -21.30
CA ILE A 39 4.64 -19.57 -20.50
C ILE A 39 3.18 -20.02 -20.38
N LYS A 40 2.25 -19.08 -20.17
CA LYS A 40 0.82 -19.36 -20.09
C LYS A 40 0.27 -19.83 -21.44
N SER A 41 0.66 -19.19 -22.55
CA SER A 41 0.29 -19.58 -23.91
C SER A 41 0.83 -20.97 -24.25
N ASP A 42 2.12 -21.22 -24.01
CA ASP A 42 2.78 -22.50 -24.26
C ASP A 42 2.18 -23.60 -23.40
N ALA A 43 1.93 -23.35 -22.12
CA ALA A 43 1.23 -24.27 -21.23
C ALA A 43 -0.19 -24.56 -21.72
N THR A 44 -0.91 -23.55 -22.20
CA THR A 44 -2.26 -23.71 -22.75
C THR A 44 -2.23 -24.53 -24.05
N GLN A 45 -1.29 -24.27 -24.95
CA GLN A 45 -1.10 -25.07 -26.18
C GLN A 45 -0.73 -26.51 -25.86
N LEU A 46 0.14 -26.74 -24.87
CA LEU A 46 0.49 -28.07 -24.38
C LEU A 46 -0.74 -28.78 -23.82
N CYS A 47 -1.57 -28.08 -23.02
CA CYS A 47 -2.81 -28.60 -22.48
C CYS A 47 -3.86 -28.89 -23.58
N MET A 48 -3.93 -28.09 -24.64
CA MET A 48 -4.81 -28.35 -25.79
C MET A 48 -4.37 -29.60 -26.55
N LYS A 49 -3.06 -29.75 -26.80
CA LYS A 49 -2.51 -30.97 -27.41
C LYS A 49 -2.80 -32.22 -26.57
N TRP A 50 -2.74 -32.12 -25.24
CA TRP A 50 -3.10 -33.22 -24.34
C TRP A 50 -4.60 -33.53 -24.29
N LYS A 51 -5.44 -32.51 -24.45
CA LYS A 51 -6.89 -32.70 -24.61
C LYS A 51 -7.20 -33.45 -25.91
N GLU A 52 -6.45 -33.19 -26.97
CA GLU A 52 -6.58 -33.86 -28.27
C GLU A 52 -5.99 -35.28 -28.26
N SER A 53 -4.90 -35.53 -27.53
CA SER A 53 -4.28 -36.87 -27.45
C SER A 53 -5.04 -37.87 -26.57
N GLY A 54 -5.96 -37.39 -25.72
CA GLY A 54 -6.87 -38.25 -24.92
C GLY A 54 -6.18 -39.07 -23.81
N SER A 55 -4.90 -38.87 -23.53
CA SER A 55 -4.16 -39.68 -22.56
C SER A 55 -4.37 -39.20 -21.12
N ILE A 56 -5.35 -39.79 -20.44
CA ILE A 56 -5.66 -39.52 -19.01
C ILE A 56 -4.43 -39.74 -18.11
N THR A 57 -3.55 -40.69 -18.47
CA THR A 57 -2.34 -41.02 -17.70
C THR A 57 -1.28 -39.92 -17.74
N GLU A 58 -1.16 -39.20 -18.86
CA GLU A 58 -0.26 -38.06 -19.01
C GLU A 58 -0.73 -36.87 -18.18
N VAL A 59 -2.03 -36.57 -18.21
CA VAL A 59 -2.63 -35.49 -17.41
C VAL A 59 -2.42 -35.77 -15.91
N ASP A 60 -2.66 -36.99 -15.45
CA ASP A 60 -2.43 -37.39 -14.06
C ASP A 60 -0.96 -37.25 -13.64
N TYR A 61 -0.04 -37.65 -14.52
CA TYR A 61 1.40 -37.55 -14.27
C TYR A 61 1.84 -36.09 -14.15
N VAL A 62 1.40 -35.24 -15.08
CA VAL A 62 1.69 -33.81 -15.07
C VAL A 62 1.11 -33.17 -13.82
N LEU A 63 -0.15 -33.47 -13.50
CA LEU A 63 -0.83 -32.91 -12.34
C LEU A 63 -0.10 -33.25 -11.03
N LYS A 64 0.36 -34.50 -10.88
CA LYS A 64 1.21 -34.92 -9.75
C LYS A 64 2.49 -34.08 -9.66
N ARG A 65 3.17 -33.85 -10.78
CA ARG A 65 4.41 -33.06 -10.82
C ARG A 65 4.19 -31.59 -10.53
N LEU A 66 3.11 -31.00 -11.04
CA LEU A 66 2.76 -29.62 -10.78
C LEU A 66 2.48 -29.41 -9.30
N VAL A 67 1.62 -30.23 -8.69
CA VAL A 67 1.28 -30.13 -7.25
C VAL A 67 2.52 -30.33 -6.38
N HIS A 68 3.35 -31.34 -6.65
CA HIS A 68 4.58 -31.55 -5.90
C HIS A 68 5.58 -30.39 -6.07
N GLY A 69 5.72 -29.86 -7.29
CA GLY A 69 6.62 -28.75 -7.61
C GLY A 69 6.30 -27.44 -6.88
N MET A 70 5.06 -27.27 -6.40
CA MET A 70 4.66 -26.10 -5.61
C MET A 70 5.43 -25.98 -4.28
N GLY A 71 5.89 -27.11 -3.73
CA GLY A 71 6.75 -27.16 -2.54
C GLY A 71 8.24 -26.94 -2.84
N SER A 72 8.61 -26.53 -4.05
CA SER A 72 10.03 -26.29 -4.40
C SER A 72 10.62 -25.15 -3.58
N SER A 73 11.89 -25.31 -3.17
CA SER A 73 12.65 -24.24 -2.51
C SER A 73 12.92 -23.01 -3.41
N ARG A 74 12.87 -23.18 -4.73
CA ARG A 74 13.14 -22.10 -5.69
C ARG A 74 11.87 -21.34 -6.05
N ALA A 75 11.82 -20.06 -5.71
CA ALA A 75 10.67 -19.18 -6.01
C ALA A 75 10.29 -19.16 -7.50
N ASN A 76 11.27 -19.07 -8.40
CA ASN A 76 11.01 -19.09 -9.85
C ASN A 76 10.35 -20.39 -10.31
N SER A 77 10.76 -21.53 -9.73
CA SER A 77 10.16 -22.83 -10.03
C SER A 77 8.71 -22.87 -9.54
N ARG A 78 8.44 -22.42 -8.31
CA ARG A 78 7.07 -22.33 -7.78
C ARG A 78 6.16 -21.48 -8.66
N ASN A 79 6.64 -20.32 -9.13
CA ASN A 79 5.87 -19.47 -10.04
C ASN A 79 5.53 -20.19 -11.34
N GLY A 80 6.50 -20.88 -11.96
CA GLY A 80 6.27 -21.68 -13.17
C GLY A 80 5.22 -22.77 -12.94
N PHE A 81 5.36 -23.58 -11.88
CA PHE A 81 4.40 -24.63 -11.53
C PHE A 81 2.99 -24.08 -11.28
N PHE A 82 2.88 -22.97 -10.54
CA PHE A 82 1.60 -22.30 -10.28
C PHE A 82 0.92 -21.86 -11.58
N SER A 83 1.68 -21.23 -12.48
CA SER A 83 1.17 -20.74 -13.77
C SER A 83 0.56 -21.88 -14.59
N VAL A 84 1.33 -22.96 -14.76
CA VAL A 84 0.94 -24.11 -15.57
C VAL A 84 -0.24 -24.82 -14.92
N LEU A 85 -0.28 -24.93 -13.58
CA LEU A 85 -1.42 -25.53 -12.89
C LEU A 85 -2.70 -24.71 -13.09
N VAL A 86 -2.65 -23.38 -12.96
CA VAL A 86 -3.81 -22.52 -13.22
C VAL A 86 -4.31 -22.70 -14.66
N ALA A 87 -3.41 -22.70 -15.64
CA ALA A 87 -3.76 -22.89 -17.05
C ALA A 87 -4.38 -24.28 -17.31
N LEU A 88 -3.77 -25.34 -16.78
CA LEU A 88 -4.26 -26.71 -16.89
C LEU A 88 -5.66 -26.84 -16.30
N LEU A 89 -5.86 -26.35 -15.06
CA LEU A 89 -7.15 -26.41 -14.36
C LEU A 89 -8.24 -25.59 -15.07
N SER A 90 -7.86 -24.47 -15.69
CA SER A 90 -8.78 -23.64 -16.45
C SER A 90 -9.22 -24.32 -17.75
N THR A 91 -8.32 -25.09 -18.39
CA THR A 91 -8.51 -25.68 -19.73
C THR A 91 -9.12 -27.08 -19.67
N VAL A 92 -8.60 -27.95 -18.80
CA VAL A 92 -8.96 -29.36 -18.73
C VAL A 92 -10.10 -29.54 -17.72
N LYS A 93 -11.34 -29.57 -18.23
CA LYS A 93 -12.53 -29.61 -17.38
C LYS A 93 -12.78 -30.97 -16.70
N SER A 94 -12.13 -32.05 -17.13
CA SER A 94 -12.27 -33.38 -16.53
C SER A 94 -11.58 -33.53 -15.16
N ILE A 95 -10.63 -32.66 -14.82
CA ILE A 95 -9.93 -32.70 -13.52
C ILE A 95 -10.90 -32.33 -12.41
N LYS A 96 -11.03 -33.21 -11.41
CA LYS A 96 -11.86 -33.02 -10.22
C LYS A 96 -11.07 -32.33 -9.10
N VAL A 97 -11.77 -31.56 -8.28
CA VAL A 97 -11.17 -30.88 -7.12
C VAL A 97 -10.68 -31.90 -6.08
N THR A 98 -11.41 -33.00 -5.88
CA THR A 98 -11.03 -34.10 -5.00
C THR A 98 -9.66 -34.68 -5.34
N ASP A 99 -9.34 -34.84 -6.63
CA ASP A 99 -8.06 -35.39 -7.08
C ASP A 99 -6.91 -34.46 -6.69
N ILE A 100 -7.12 -33.14 -6.80
CA ILE A 100 -6.15 -32.13 -6.37
C ILE A 100 -5.94 -32.18 -4.86
N LEU A 101 -7.01 -32.24 -4.07
CA LEU A 101 -6.93 -32.34 -2.61
C LEU A 101 -6.17 -33.59 -2.16
N ASN A 102 -6.41 -34.73 -2.82
CA ASN A 102 -5.68 -35.97 -2.58
C ASN A 102 -4.19 -35.84 -2.92
N LEU A 103 -3.85 -35.14 -4.01
CA LEU A 103 -2.46 -34.86 -4.35
C LEU A 103 -1.77 -33.95 -3.34
N VAL A 104 -2.46 -32.92 -2.82
CA VAL A 104 -1.94 -32.07 -1.74
C VAL A 104 -1.63 -32.91 -0.50
N LYS A 105 -2.59 -33.73 -0.04
CA LYS A 105 -2.41 -34.63 1.11
C LYS A 105 -1.23 -35.61 0.92
N LYS A 106 -0.98 -36.05 -0.31
CA LYS A 106 0.07 -37.02 -0.63
C LYS A 106 1.45 -36.38 -0.80
N HIS A 107 1.53 -35.23 -1.46
CA HIS A 107 2.80 -34.67 -1.94
C HIS A 107 3.24 -33.41 -1.19
N LEU A 108 2.33 -32.76 -0.47
CA LEU A 108 2.57 -31.55 0.32
C LEU A 108 2.16 -31.79 1.78
N CYS A 109 2.52 -32.96 2.33
CA CYS A 109 2.32 -33.28 3.73
C CYS A 109 3.60 -33.07 4.54
N ILE A 110 3.41 -32.62 5.78
CA ILE A 110 4.50 -32.51 6.74
C ILE A 110 4.82 -33.91 7.25
N LYS A 111 6.08 -34.31 7.07
CA LYS A 111 6.62 -35.55 7.64
C LYS A 111 7.28 -35.25 8.98
N SER A 112 7.41 -36.25 9.84
CA SER A 112 8.17 -36.14 11.08
C SER A 112 9.63 -35.76 10.77
N ASN A 113 10.21 -34.86 11.58
CA ASN A 113 11.62 -34.42 11.52
C ASN A 113 12.04 -33.66 10.25
N ILE A 114 11.18 -32.84 9.66
CA ILE A 114 11.58 -31.91 8.59
C ILE A 114 12.13 -30.59 9.13
N ALA A 115 12.99 -29.94 8.35
CA ALA A 115 13.53 -28.63 8.71
C ALA A 115 12.43 -27.55 8.66
N LYS A 116 12.51 -26.53 9.54
CA LYS A 116 11.53 -25.41 9.59
C LYS A 116 11.37 -24.66 8.26
N ILE A 117 12.43 -24.62 7.44
CA ILE A 117 12.42 -23.99 6.11
C ILE A 117 11.62 -24.86 5.14
N GLU A 118 11.89 -26.16 5.10
CA GLU A 118 11.18 -27.12 4.25
C GLU A 118 9.69 -27.19 4.63
N GLU A 119 9.37 -27.14 5.92
CA GLU A 119 7.98 -27.02 6.39
C GLU A 119 7.29 -25.77 5.83
N ALA A 120 7.97 -24.62 5.83
CA ALA A 120 7.43 -23.39 5.28
C ALA A 120 7.28 -23.42 3.75
N GLU A 121 8.16 -24.14 3.04
CA GLU A 121 8.05 -24.39 1.60
C GLU A 121 6.84 -25.27 1.29
N ILE A 122 6.57 -26.28 2.11
CA ILE A 122 5.37 -27.12 1.99
C ILE A 122 4.10 -26.27 2.17
N TYR A 123 4.01 -25.47 3.23
CA TYR A 123 2.86 -24.58 3.44
C TYR A 123 2.70 -23.55 2.33
N THR A 124 3.81 -22.99 1.83
CA THR A 124 3.78 -22.13 0.63
C THR A 124 3.19 -22.88 -0.56
N GLY A 125 3.60 -24.13 -0.78
CA GLY A 125 3.07 -24.99 -1.83
C GLY A 125 1.57 -25.24 -1.68
N GLN A 126 1.09 -25.51 -0.47
CA GLN A 126 -0.34 -25.70 -0.19
C GLN A 126 -1.14 -24.44 -0.52
N ILE A 127 -0.70 -23.26 -0.04
CA ILE A 127 -1.34 -21.97 -0.33
C ILE A 127 -1.42 -21.74 -1.84
N LEU A 128 -0.34 -22.03 -2.57
CA LEU A 128 -0.30 -21.89 -4.03
C LEU A 128 -1.28 -22.85 -4.74
N VAL A 129 -1.43 -24.09 -4.28
CA VAL A 129 -2.38 -25.04 -4.89
C VAL A 129 -3.84 -24.59 -4.65
N TYR A 130 -4.17 -24.19 -3.44
CA TYR A 130 -5.51 -23.65 -3.13
C TYR A 130 -5.78 -22.35 -3.91
N GLY A 131 -4.79 -21.47 -4.01
CA GLY A 131 -4.84 -20.29 -4.86
C GLY A 131 -5.05 -20.62 -6.34
N ALA A 132 -4.46 -21.72 -6.84
CA ALA A 132 -4.66 -22.16 -8.21
C ALA A 132 -6.09 -22.67 -8.47
N LEU A 133 -6.72 -23.34 -7.48
CA LEU A 133 -8.13 -23.73 -7.55
C LEU A 133 -9.05 -22.51 -7.59
N ILE A 134 -8.75 -21.47 -6.80
CA ILE A 134 -9.48 -20.19 -6.80
C ILE A 134 -9.31 -19.49 -8.15
N ARG A 135 -8.08 -19.25 -8.57
CA ARG A 135 -7.78 -18.44 -9.77
C ARG A 135 -8.18 -19.12 -11.08
N SER A 136 -8.25 -20.45 -11.13
CA SER A 136 -8.78 -21.19 -12.29
C SER A 136 -10.32 -21.23 -12.34
N GLY A 137 -11.01 -20.71 -11.32
CA GLY A 137 -12.46 -20.76 -11.18
C GLY A 137 -13.03 -22.13 -10.81
N GLN A 138 -12.20 -23.17 -10.67
CA GLN A 138 -12.63 -24.52 -10.30
C GLN A 138 -13.25 -24.55 -8.89
N PHE A 139 -12.73 -23.74 -7.97
CA PHE A 139 -13.28 -23.58 -6.62
C PHE A 139 -14.77 -23.21 -6.66
N VAL A 140 -15.15 -22.21 -7.46
CA VAL A 140 -16.54 -21.74 -7.53
C VAL A 140 -17.40 -22.65 -8.42
N SER A 141 -16.84 -23.10 -9.55
CA SER A 141 -17.63 -23.77 -10.60
C SER A 141 -17.79 -25.28 -10.43
N LYS A 142 -16.92 -25.95 -9.67
CA LYS A 142 -16.91 -27.42 -9.60
C LYS A 142 -16.74 -28.04 -8.23
N ALA A 143 -16.16 -27.33 -7.27
CA ALA A 143 -16.01 -27.87 -5.92
C ALA A 143 -17.38 -28.04 -5.26
N THR A 144 -17.56 -29.17 -4.60
CA THR A 144 -18.67 -29.39 -3.65
C THR A 144 -18.53 -28.44 -2.45
N VAL A 145 -19.60 -28.28 -1.67
CA VAL A 145 -19.58 -27.41 -0.49
C VAL A 145 -18.53 -27.88 0.52
N GLU A 146 -18.40 -29.20 0.69
CA GLU A 146 -17.40 -29.82 1.56
C GLU A 146 -15.97 -29.53 1.09
N GLU A 147 -15.71 -29.65 -0.20
CA GLU A 147 -14.41 -29.31 -0.79
C GLU A 147 -14.10 -27.82 -0.70
N GLN A 148 -15.09 -26.95 -0.88
CA GLN A 148 -14.93 -25.50 -0.69
C GLN A 148 -14.53 -25.18 0.75
N HIS A 149 -15.19 -25.79 1.73
CA HIS A 149 -14.84 -25.66 3.14
C HIS A 149 -13.44 -26.19 3.44
N GLU A 150 -13.06 -27.34 2.89
CA GLU A 150 -11.73 -27.92 3.06
C GLU A 150 -10.63 -27.01 2.48
N VAL A 151 -10.80 -26.53 1.24
CA VAL A 151 -9.84 -25.63 0.59
C VAL A 151 -9.66 -24.35 1.38
N LEU A 152 -10.74 -23.70 1.81
CA LEU A 152 -10.69 -22.46 2.58
C LEU A 152 -10.03 -22.65 3.93
N THR A 153 -10.42 -23.69 4.66
CA THR A 153 -9.88 -23.98 5.99
C THR A 153 -8.39 -24.26 5.91
N ASN A 154 -7.97 -25.09 4.96
CA ASN A 154 -6.56 -25.42 4.78
C ASN A 154 -5.72 -24.24 4.26
N LEU A 155 -6.30 -23.36 3.44
CA LEU A 155 -5.65 -22.12 3.00
C LEU A 155 -5.32 -21.21 4.20
N LEU A 156 -6.27 -21.02 5.11
CA LEU A 156 -6.09 -20.20 6.31
C LEU A 156 -5.11 -20.86 7.28
N ILE A 157 -5.25 -22.16 7.53
CA ILE A 157 -4.33 -22.93 8.40
C ILE A 157 -2.91 -22.81 7.88
N ALA A 158 -2.66 -23.06 6.58
CA ALA A 158 -1.33 -22.96 5.98
C ALA A 158 -0.78 -21.52 6.04
N GLY A 159 -1.65 -20.52 5.86
CA GLY A 159 -1.31 -19.11 6.01
C GLY A 159 -0.80 -18.75 7.40
N GLN A 160 -1.32 -19.36 8.46
CA GLN A 160 -0.98 -19.02 9.84
C GLN A 160 0.36 -19.61 10.33
N GLN A 161 1.03 -20.43 9.53
CA GLN A 161 2.16 -21.24 10.00
C GLN A 161 3.49 -20.48 10.11
N ARG A 162 3.61 -19.36 9.39
CA ARG A 162 4.78 -18.45 9.45
C ARG A 162 4.30 -17.03 9.31
N SER A 163 4.96 -16.08 9.97
CA SER A 163 4.52 -14.67 10.03
C SER A 163 4.36 -13.96 8.67
N TYR A 164 5.01 -14.44 7.60
CA TYR A 164 4.92 -13.84 6.25
C TYR A 164 3.92 -14.54 5.31
N LEU A 165 3.43 -15.74 5.66
CA LEU A 165 2.49 -16.50 4.83
C LEU A 165 1.04 -15.99 4.82
N PRO A 166 0.50 -15.33 5.87
CA PRO A 166 -0.87 -14.86 5.86
C PRO A 166 -1.14 -13.90 4.70
N ILE A 167 -0.18 -13.04 4.36
CA ILE A 167 -0.26 -12.11 3.23
C ILE A 167 -0.62 -12.84 1.92
N ALA A 168 0.04 -13.97 1.65
CA ALA A 168 -0.21 -14.76 0.44
C ALA A 168 -1.57 -15.47 0.49
N ALA A 169 -1.95 -16.03 1.64
CA ALA A 169 -3.22 -16.71 1.81
C ALA A 169 -4.41 -15.73 1.66
N TYR A 170 -4.31 -14.56 2.28
CA TYR A 170 -5.36 -13.53 2.22
C TYR A 170 -5.44 -12.85 0.86
N ALA A 171 -4.36 -12.79 0.07
CA ALA A 171 -4.43 -12.34 -1.32
C ALA A 171 -5.34 -13.24 -2.16
N PHE A 172 -5.23 -14.57 -2.02
CA PHE A 172 -6.15 -15.49 -2.70
C PHE A 172 -7.57 -15.44 -2.14
N LEU A 173 -7.72 -15.22 -0.82
CA LEU A 173 -9.04 -15.01 -0.23
C LEU A 173 -9.71 -13.76 -0.82
N GLU A 174 -8.99 -12.64 -0.93
CA GLU A 174 -9.49 -11.41 -1.57
C GLU A 174 -9.90 -11.66 -3.03
N GLU A 175 -9.07 -12.35 -3.81
CA GLU A 175 -9.42 -12.74 -5.19
C GLU A 175 -10.71 -13.55 -5.26
N LEU A 176 -10.94 -14.42 -4.28
CA LEU A 176 -12.16 -15.20 -4.18
C LEU A 176 -13.37 -14.32 -3.80
N LEU A 177 -13.21 -13.38 -2.86
CA LEU A 177 -14.27 -12.44 -2.48
C LEU A 177 -14.74 -11.62 -3.69
N LEU A 178 -13.82 -11.20 -4.56
CA LEU A 178 -14.14 -10.46 -5.78
C LEU A 178 -14.94 -11.29 -6.82
N GLN A 179 -14.99 -12.62 -6.68
CA GLN A 179 -15.67 -13.52 -7.61
C GLN A 179 -17.07 -13.97 -7.15
N MET A 180 -17.56 -13.49 -6.00
CA MET A 180 -18.82 -13.94 -5.43
C MET A 180 -19.78 -12.81 -5.08
N ASN A 181 -21.06 -13.15 -4.93
CA ASN A 181 -22.10 -12.25 -4.44
C ASN A 181 -22.25 -12.36 -2.90
N GLY A 182 -23.05 -11.47 -2.32
CA GLY A 182 -23.27 -11.44 -0.87
C GLY A 182 -23.86 -12.74 -0.28
N ASP A 183 -24.73 -13.43 -1.02
CA ASP A 183 -25.34 -14.67 -0.55
C ASP A 183 -24.32 -15.80 -0.44
N ASN A 184 -23.47 -15.96 -1.46
CA ASN A 184 -22.39 -16.94 -1.47
C ASN A 184 -21.35 -16.63 -0.39
N PHE A 185 -20.99 -15.35 -0.23
CA PHE A 185 -20.13 -14.91 0.86
C PHE A 185 -20.71 -15.30 2.23
N HIS A 186 -21.98 -14.99 2.48
CA HIS A 186 -22.63 -15.27 3.76
C HIS A 186 -22.72 -16.76 4.08
N LYS A 187 -22.95 -17.60 3.07
CA LYS A 187 -23.11 -19.05 3.24
C LYS A 187 -21.76 -19.79 3.33
N LEU A 188 -20.77 -19.42 2.52
CA LEU A 188 -19.53 -20.19 2.37
C LEU A 188 -18.37 -19.61 3.17
N ILE A 189 -18.13 -18.30 3.05
CA ILE A 189 -16.93 -17.67 3.64
C ILE A 189 -17.16 -17.26 5.08
N TRP A 190 -18.29 -16.60 5.35
CA TRP A 190 -18.56 -16.02 6.66
C TRP A 190 -18.53 -17.04 7.81
N PRO A 191 -19.08 -18.27 7.71
CA PRO A 191 -19.04 -19.22 8.81
C PRO A 191 -17.62 -19.59 9.25
N ILE A 192 -16.69 -19.70 8.31
CA ILE A 192 -15.27 -19.99 8.59
C ILE A 192 -14.61 -18.75 9.19
N MET A 193 -14.72 -17.62 8.51
CA MET A 193 -14.02 -16.39 8.92
C MET A 193 -14.54 -15.81 10.23
N LYS A 194 -15.83 -16.03 10.56
CA LYS A 194 -16.42 -15.58 11.82
C LYS A 194 -15.68 -16.13 13.03
N ALA A 195 -15.14 -17.34 12.98
CA ALA A 195 -14.34 -17.89 14.08
C ALA A 195 -13.05 -17.08 14.30
N GLU A 196 -12.45 -16.58 13.22
CA GLU A 196 -11.21 -15.79 13.24
C GLU A 196 -11.42 -14.34 13.67
N VAL A 197 -12.57 -13.74 13.33
CA VAL A 197 -12.84 -12.30 13.53
C VAL A 197 -13.81 -11.97 14.67
N LYS A 198 -14.47 -12.96 15.28
CA LYS A 198 -15.36 -12.74 16.44
C LYS A 198 -14.55 -12.51 17.72
N LYS A 199 -13.92 -11.36 17.80
CA LYS A 199 -13.11 -10.86 18.93
C LYS A 199 -13.08 -9.33 18.91
N PRO A 200 -12.59 -8.65 19.96
CA PRO A 200 -12.42 -7.20 19.92
C PRO A 200 -11.44 -6.77 18.81
N LEU A 201 -11.65 -5.59 18.21
CA LEU A 201 -10.77 -5.05 17.16
C LEU A 201 -9.29 -4.98 17.58
N ALA A 202 -9.02 -4.66 18.85
CA ALA A 202 -7.66 -4.58 19.37
C ALA A 202 -6.88 -5.91 19.30
N SER A 203 -7.57 -7.04 19.20
CA SER A 203 -6.99 -8.39 19.11
C SER A 203 -6.89 -8.92 17.68
N HIS A 204 -7.16 -8.08 16.67
CA HIS A 204 -7.08 -8.47 15.26
C HIS A 204 -5.65 -8.39 14.75
N SER A 205 -5.31 -9.28 13.81
CA SER A 205 -4.15 -9.09 12.94
C SER A 205 -4.49 -8.12 11.80
N LEU A 206 -3.47 -7.71 11.03
CA LEU A 206 -3.68 -6.88 9.84
C LEU A 206 -4.53 -7.59 8.78
N GLU A 207 -4.41 -8.92 8.67
CA GLU A 207 -5.18 -9.74 7.75
C GLU A 207 -6.66 -9.80 8.15
N ASN A 208 -6.95 -9.97 9.45
CA ASN A 208 -8.32 -9.96 9.92
C ASN A 208 -8.96 -8.58 9.71
N LEU A 209 -8.23 -7.50 9.98
CA LEU A 209 -8.70 -6.14 9.71
C LEU A 209 -8.96 -5.93 8.21
N HIS A 210 -8.05 -6.39 7.36
CA HIS A 210 -8.17 -6.30 5.91
C HIS A 210 -9.40 -7.04 5.39
N PHE A 211 -9.61 -8.28 5.84
CA PHE A 211 -10.78 -9.06 5.50
C PHE A 211 -12.08 -8.35 5.90
N LEU A 212 -12.13 -7.77 7.10
CA LEU A 212 -13.31 -7.03 7.56
C LEU A 212 -13.58 -5.82 6.67
N LEU A 213 -12.56 -5.01 6.37
CA LEU A 213 -12.69 -3.81 5.53
C LEU A 213 -13.17 -4.15 4.12
N ILE A 214 -12.52 -5.13 3.47
CA ILE A 214 -12.91 -5.59 2.13
C ILE A 214 -14.31 -6.19 2.14
N SER A 215 -14.62 -7.06 3.10
CA SER A 215 -15.94 -7.70 3.18
C SER A 215 -17.04 -6.66 3.36
N LYS A 216 -16.79 -5.60 4.14
CA LYS A 216 -17.73 -4.48 4.30
C LYS A 216 -17.91 -3.71 2.99
N ARG A 217 -16.83 -3.42 2.27
CA ARG A 217 -16.86 -2.72 0.97
C ARG A 217 -17.61 -3.52 -0.09
N LEU A 218 -17.32 -4.82 -0.21
CA LEU A 218 -17.91 -5.70 -1.23
C LEU A 218 -19.34 -6.14 -0.89
N PHE A 219 -19.62 -6.37 0.40
CA PHE A 219 -20.90 -6.95 0.85
C PHE A 219 -21.57 -6.12 1.96
N PRO A 220 -21.83 -4.81 1.76
CA PRO A 220 -22.28 -3.92 2.84
C PRO A 220 -23.63 -4.33 3.46
N LYS A 221 -24.51 -4.97 2.68
CA LYS A 221 -25.80 -5.49 3.16
C LYS A 221 -25.62 -6.68 4.12
N VAL A 222 -24.67 -7.56 3.84
CA VAL A 222 -24.35 -8.72 4.70
C VAL A 222 -23.59 -8.25 5.92
N MET A 223 -22.55 -7.44 5.71
CA MET A 223 -21.72 -6.79 6.73
C MET A 223 -22.44 -5.58 7.34
N SER A 224 -23.69 -5.78 7.73
CA SER A 224 -24.54 -4.77 8.37
C SER A 224 -24.00 -4.34 9.74
N SER A 225 -24.37 -3.16 10.19
CA SER A 225 -23.97 -2.66 11.51
C SER A 225 -24.39 -3.58 12.66
N LYS A 226 -25.54 -4.28 12.51
CA LYS A 226 -25.98 -5.30 13.46
C LYS A 226 -25.02 -6.50 13.53
N LEU A 227 -24.48 -6.93 12.38
CA LEU A 227 -23.52 -8.03 12.32
C LEU A 227 -22.17 -7.59 12.90
N LEU A 228 -21.69 -6.39 12.54
CA LEU A 228 -20.44 -5.84 13.06
C LEU A 228 -20.50 -5.64 14.59
N MET A 229 -21.60 -5.10 15.12
CA MET A 229 -21.80 -4.98 16.58
C MET A 229 -21.68 -6.33 17.29
N LYS A 230 -22.26 -7.40 16.72
CA LYS A 230 -22.18 -8.75 17.31
C LYS A 230 -20.82 -9.43 17.16
N THR A 231 -20.00 -8.97 16.22
CA THR A 231 -18.74 -9.64 15.85
C THR A 231 -17.54 -8.92 16.48
N VAL A 232 -17.46 -7.61 16.28
CA VAL A 232 -16.31 -6.78 16.68
C VAL A 232 -16.67 -5.68 17.69
N GLY A 233 -17.96 -5.52 18.04
CA GLY A 233 -18.41 -4.59 19.07
C GLY A 233 -18.64 -3.15 18.60
N VAL A 234 -18.52 -2.88 17.30
CA VAL A 234 -18.74 -1.54 16.70
C VAL A 234 -19.68 -1.61 15.50
N PRO A 235 -20.46 -0.55 15.21
CA PRO A 235 -21.43 -0.56 14.12
C PRO A 235 -20.79 -0.40 12.74
N GLU A 236 -19.59 0.16 12.69
CA GLU A 236 -18.75 0.31 11.51
C GLU A 236 -17.30 0.08 11.91
N ILE A 237 -16.46 -0.36 10.96
CA ILE A 237 -15.06 -0.65 11.25
C ILE A 237 -14.31 0.66 11.52
N ILE A 238 -14.42 1.63 10.61
CA ILE A 238 -13.92 2.99 10.79
C ILE A 238 -15.00 3.79 11.52
N HIS A 239 -14.91 3.82 12.85
CA HIS A 239 -15.88 4.46 13.74
C HIS A 239 -15.16 5.24 14.84
N LYS A 240 -15.81 6.24 15.43
CA LYS A 240 -15.23 7.06 16.51
C LYS A 240 -14.72 6.23 17.70
N ASP A 241 -15.42 5.12 18.00
CA ASP A 241 -15.08 4.24 19.12
C ASP A 241 -13.93 3.27 18.78
N SER A 242 -13.61 3.08 17.49
CA SER A 242 -12.57 2.17 17.03
C SER A 242 -11.35 2.88 16.43
N ILE A 243 -11.44 4.17 16.09
CA ILE A 243 -10.40 4.85 15.31
C ILE A 243 -9.03 4.84 16.01
N PHE A 244 -9.01 5.04 17.32
CA PHE A 244 -7.79 4.97 18.12
C PHE A 244 -7.17 3.56 18.14
N VAL A 245 -8.02 2.53 18.24
CA VAL A 245 -7.59 1.13 18.18
C VAL A 245 -7.01 0.81 16.80
N LEU A 246 -7.65 1.30 15.73
CA LEU A 246 -7.16 1.14 14.36
C LEU A 246 -5.81 1.85 14.16
N SER A 247 -5.65 3.07 14.65
CA SER A 247 -4.37 3.78 14.61
C SER A 247 -3.26 2.99 15.27
N THR A 248 -3.53 2.42 16.45
CA THR A 248 -2.56 1.58 17.17
C THR A 248 -2.20 0.34 16.36
N LEU A 249 -3.20 -0.40 15.88
CA LEU A 249 -3.02 -1.64 15.13
C LEU A 249 -2.26 -1.43 13.81
N LEU A 250 -2.53 -0.33 13.11
CA LEU A 250 -1.89 -0.01 11.83
C LEU A 250 -0.49 0.57 12.03
N LEU A 251 -0.26 1.47 12.99
CA LEU A 251 0.98 2.25 13.08
C LEU A 251 2.06 1.63 14.01
N GLN A 252 1.71 0.61 14.81
CA GLN A 252 2.63 -0.07 15.72
C GLN A 252 3.10 -1.43 15.19
N ILE A 253 3.49 -1.49 13.91
CA ILE A 253 4.06 -2.72 13.35
C ILE A 253 5.46 -3.02 13.90
N SER A 254 5.66 -4.29 14.27
CA SER A 254 6.95 -4.83 14.72
C SER A 254 7.78 -5.43 13.59
N ASN A 255 7.16 -5.70 12.42
CA ASN A 255 7.76 -6.45 11.32
C ASN A 255 7.72 -5.65 10.00
N SER A 256 8.86 -5.57 9.30
CA SER A 256 8.97 -4.85 8.02
C SER A 256 8.15 -5.49 6.89
N PHE A 257 7.87 -6.80 6.94
CA PHE A 257 7.00 -7.45 5.96
C PHE A 257 5.59 -6.86 5.93
N HIS A 258 5.15 -6.28 7.04
CA HIS A 258 3.82 -5.71 7.13
C HIS A 258 3.70 -4.34 6.46
N ILE A 259 4.79 -3.64 6.13
CA ILE A 259 4.76 -2.28 5.54
C ILE A 259 3.95 -2.25 4.23
N HIS A 260 4.02 -3.34 3.46
CA HIS A 260 3.35 -3.47 2.17
C HIS A 260 2.02 -4.23 2.25
N HIS A 261 1.48 -4.42 3.46
CA HIS A 261 0.23 -5.13 3.64
C HIS A 261 -0.92 -4.35 2.96
N PRO A 262 -1.78 -4.99 2.15
CA PRO A 262 -2.83 -4.32 1.38
C PRO A 262 -3.88 -3.60 2.24
N VAL A 263 -4.00 -3.97 3.51
CA VAL A 263 -4.84 -3.28 4.52
C VAL A 263 -4.65 -1.77 4.54
N TYR A 264 -3.43 -1.26 4.34
CA TYR A 264 -3.20 0.19 4.43
C TYR A 264 -3.83 0.92 3.27
N LYS A 265 -3.78 0.35 2.07
CA LYS A 265 -4.45 0.91 0.90
C LYS A 265 -5.96 0.90 1.12
N GLU A 266 -6.52 -0.26 1.48
CA GLU A 266 -7.95 -0.42 1.71
C GLU A 266 -8.46 0.53 2.83
N PHE A 267 -7.73 0.60 3.94
CA PHE A 267 -8.07 1.48 5.06
C PHE A 267 -7.97 2.96 4.67
N ALA A 268 -6.88 3.36 4.00
CA ALA A 268 -6.66 4.76 3.62
C ALA A 268 -7.68 5.24 2.57
N GLU A 269 -8.06 4.40 1.61
CA GLU A 269 -9.11 4.71 0.63
C GLU A 269 -10.46 4.95 1.32
N GLN A 270 -10.83 4.10 2.27
CA GLN A 270 -12.06 4.29 3.05
C GLN A 270 -11.96 5.52 3.99
N LEU A 271 -10.81 5.72 4.65
CA LEU A 271 -10.57 6.84 5.55
C LEU A 271 -10.64 8.19 4.82
N ALA A 272 -10.16 8.28 3.58
CA ALA A 272 -10.15 9.52 2.78
C ALA A 272 -11.55 10.12 2.57
N THR A 273 -12.59 9.29 2.66
CA THR A 273 -14.00 9.71 2.52
C THR A 273 -14.73 9.79 3.86
N SER A 274 -14.04 9.49 4.96
CA SER A 274 -14.61 9.43 6.30
C SER A 274 -14.46 10.76 7.05
N PRO A 275 -15.47 11.19 7.83
CA PRO A 275 -15.33 12.35 8.71
C PRO A 275 -14.31 12.14 9.84
N LEU A 276 -13.79 10.91 10.02
CA LEU A 276 -12.83 10.55 11.06
C LEU A 276 -11.36 10.67 10.61
N LEU A 277 -11.10 11.16 9.39
CA LEU A 277 -9.73 11.44 8.94
C LEU A 277 -8.99 12.40 9.90
N PRO A 278 -9.58 13.52 10.39
CA PRO A 278 -8.93 14.37 11.38
C PRO A 278 -8.61 13.66 12.70
N ASP A 279 -9.52 12.81 13.20
CA ASP A 279 -9.30 12.05 14.43
C ASP A 279 -8.18 11.03 14.28
N PHE A 280 -8.17 10.29 13.16
CA PHE A 280 -7.09 9.34 12.88
C PHE A 280 -5.73 10.03 12.79
N TRP A 281 -5.68 11.20 12.16
CA TRP A 281 -4.42 11.92 11.98
C TRP A 281 -3.91 12.51 13.29
N SER A 282 -4.75 13.28 13.98
CA SER A 282 -4.38 13.98 15.20
C SER A 282 -4.14 13.06 16.39
N GLN A 283 -4.91 11.97 16.54
CA GLN A 283 -4.77 11.06 17.68
C GLN A 283 -3.86 9.88 17.37
N GLY A 284 -3.86 9.41 16.11
CA GLY A 284 -3.11 8.24 15.67
C GLY A 284 -1.73 8.57 15.11
N VAL A 285 -1.69 9.32 14.00
CA VAL A 285 -0.44 9.61 13.28
C VAL A 285 0.48 10.48 14.12
N GLU A 286 -0.02 11.60 14.66
CA GLU A 286 0.79 12.54 15.45
C GLU A 286 1.43 11.89 16.68
N SER A 287 0.68 11.08 17.41
CA SER A 287 1.20 10.40 18.61
C SER A 287 2.33 9.43 18.29
N CYS A 288 2.36 8.89 17.07
CA CYS A 288 3.37 7.94 16.62
C CYS A 288 4.61 8.59 16.00
N LEU A 289 4.52 9.85 15.56
CA LEU A 289 5.59 10.61 14.91
C LEU A 289 6.67 11.10 15.88
N ALA A 290 6.33 11.36 17.14
CA ALA A 290 7.26 11.80 18.18
C ALA A 290 8.41 10.78 18.44
N LYS A 291 8.16 9.49 18.19
CA LYS A 291 9.14 8.39 18.36
C LYS A 291 9.21 7.53 17.10
N SER A 292 9.16 8.14 15.93
CA SER A 292 9.09 7.42 14.66
C SER A 292 10.39 6.67 14.31
N ASN A 293 10.24 5.62 13.50
CA ASN A 293 11.33 4.83 12.94
C ASN A 293 11.13 4.69 11.42
N LYS A 294 12.13 4.13 10.72
CA LYS A 294 12.09 3.99 9.24
C LYS A 294 10.79 3.36 8.73
N ASN A 295 10.37 2.24 9.33
CA ASN A 295 9.21 1.47 8.86
C ASN A 295 7.92 2.26 9.07
N ARG A 296 7.84 2.96 10.20
CA ARG A 296 6.69 3.81 10.51
C ARG A 296 6.62 5.05 9.63
N ASP A 297 7.75 5.69 9.35
CA ASP A 297 7.81 6.82 8.42
C ASP A 297 7.33 6.41 7.02
N LEU A 298 7.81 5.26 6.51
CA LEU A 298 7.35 4.71 5.23
C LEU A 298 5.85 4.45 5.23
N LEU A 299 5.34 3.88 6.33
CA LEU A 299 3.93 3.58 6.45
C LEU A 299 3.06 4.84 6.47
N ILE A 300 3.43 5.84 7.27
CA ILE A 300 2.69 7.10 7.36
C ILE A 300 2.71 7.81 6.02
N LEU A 301 3.85 7.82 5.32
CA LEU A 301 3.94 8.34 3.95
C LEU A 301 3.04 7.57 2.99
N HIS A 302 2.99 6.24 3.08
CA HIS A 302 2.11 5.43 2.24
C HIS A 302 0.62 5.75 2.49
N ILE A 303 0.20 5.80 3.75
CA ILE A 303 -1.17 6.17 4.13
C ILE A 303 -1.49 7.60 3.64
N PHE A 304 -0.59 8.56 3.86
CA PHE A 304 -0.75 9.94 3.38
C PHE A 304 -0.98 9.98 1.87
N GLN A 305 -0.13 9.30 1.08
CA GLN A 305 -0.22 9.27 -0.38
C GLN A 305 -1.55 8.67 -0.86
N VAL A 306 -2.00 7.56 -0.25
CA VAL A 306 -3.27 6.91 -0.62
C VAL A 306 -4.46 7.78 -0.22
N VAL A 307 -4.45 8.38 0.98
CA VAL A 307 -5.50 9.30 1.41
C VAL A 307 -5.59 10.47 0.44
N LEU A 308 -4.46 11.11 0.13
CA LEU A 308 -4.40 12.27 -0.76
C LEU A 308 -4.93 11.96 -2.16
N ALA A 309 -4.60 10.79 -2.71
CA ALA A 309 -5.10 10.35 -4.01
C ALA A 309 -6.62 10.11 -4.06
N ASN A 310 -7.27 9.93 -2.91
CA ASN A 310 -8.71 9.63 -2.79
C ASN A 310 -9.49 10.72 -2.04
N LEU A 311 -8.84 11.83 -1.69
CA LEU A 311 -9.41 12.87 -0.86
C LEU A 311 -10.46 13.68 -1.64
N THR A 312 -11.68 13.76 -1.11
CA THR A 312 -12.76 14.57 -1.69
C THR A 312 -12.65 16.03 -1.26
N ASP A 313 -12.44 16.26 0.05
CA ASP A 313 -12.28 17.56 0.66
C ASP A 313 -10.79 17.93 0.80
N LYS A 314 -10.31 18.75 -0.14
CA LYS A 314 -8.90 19.16 -0.21
C LYS A 314 -8.47 20.08 0.93
N THR A 315 -9.40 20.68 1.66
CA THR A 315 -9.05 21.55 2.80
C THR A 315 -8.35 20.75 3.91
N GLN A 316 -8.62 19.44 3.99
CA GLN A 316 -8.02 18.55 4.98
C GLN A 316 -6.53 18.26 4.73
N ILE A 317 -5.99 18.56 3.54
CA ILE A 317 -4.57 18.40 3.23
C ILE A 317 -3.74 19.18 4.25
N SER A 318 -4.12 20.42 4.53
CA SER A 318 -3.37 21.22 5.47
C SER A 318 -3.39 20.62 6.88
N MET A 319 -4.55 20.12 7.35
CA MET A 319 -4.65 19.46 8.66
C MET A 319 -3.69 18.27 8.78
N MET A 320 -3.58 17.44 7.73
CA MET A 320 -2.64 16.32 7.72
C MET A 320 -1.16 16.75 7.68
N MET A 321 -0.88 17.95 7.18
CA MET A 321 0.44 18.57 7.22
C MET A 321 0.70 19.21 8.59
N SER A 322 0.61 18.40 9.63
CA SER A 322 0.90 18.74 11.02
C SER A 322 2.38 19.03 11.25
N ALA A 323 2.69 19.64 12.40
CA ALA A 323 4.05 20.03 12.75
C ALA A 323 5.03 18.84 12.75
N ASN A 324 4.64 17.73 13.39
CA ASN A 324 5.48 16.55 13.49
C ASN A 324 5.62 15.82 12.15
N PHE A 325 4.55 15.76 11.36
CA PHE A 325 4.58 15.12 10.04
C PHE A 325 5.53 15.86 9.10
N LEU A 326 5.44 17.19 9.07
CA LEU A 326 6.37 18.00 8.27
C LEU A 326 7.80 17.92 8.79
N SER A 327 8.02 17.93 10.11
CA SER A 327 9.37 17.71 10.67
C SER A 327 9.94 16.36 10.22
N MET A 328 9.12 15.30 10.21
CA MET A 328 9.50 13.99 9.68
C MET A 328 9.80 14.06 8.18
N MET A 329 8.95 14.69 7.37
CA MET A 329 9.20 14.85 5.93
C MET A 329 10.50 15.61 5.66
N MET A 330 10.74 16.72 6.36
CA MET A 330 11.94 17.55 6.17
C MET A 330 13.23 16.77 6.44
N LYS A 331 13.26 15.88 7.44
CA LYS A 331 14.41 14.98 7.68
C LYS A 331 14.74 14.12 6.46
N HIS A 332 13.72 13.70 5.70
CA HIS A 332 13.88 12.78 4.57
C HIS A 332 13.98 13.49 3.21
N LEU A 333 13.56 14.75 3.11
CA LEU A 333 13.59 15.55 1.88
C LEU A 333 14.92 16.26 1.62
N THR A 334 15.84 16.28 2.59
CA THR A 334 17.14 16.94 2.45
C THR A 334 17.91 16.40 1.24
N ILE A 335 18.50 17.28 0.42
CA ILE A 335 19.26 16.94 -0.81
C ILE A 335 20.33 15.84 -0.60
N ASN A 336 20.87 15.70 0.61
CA ASN A 336 21.89 14.71 0.97
C ASN A 336 21.38 13.65 1.98
N SER A 337 20.08 13.35 1.97
CA SER A 337 19.51 12.34 2.88
C SER A 337 20.18 10.97 2.67
N PRO A 338 20.67 10.31 3.73
CA PRO A 338 21.30 9.00 3.63
C PRO A 338 20.30 7.85 3.41
N LYS A 339 18.99 8.14 3.30
CA LYS A 339 17.90 7.15 3.22
C LYS A 339 17.11 7.29 1.92
N PRO A 340 17.62 6.75 0.79
CA PRO A 340 17.04 6.99 -0.54
C PRO A 340 15.57 6.54 -0.65
N GLU A 341 15.20 5.43 -0.01
CA GLU A 341 13.81 4.92 -0.03
C GLU A 341 12.82 5.92 0.58
N LEU A 342 13.11 6.47 1.76
CA LEU A 342 12.26 7.47 2.42
C LEU A 342 12.25 8.79 1.68
N THR A 343 13.39 9.18 1.09
CA THR A 343 13.48 10.38 0.25
C THR A 343 12.61 10.24 -1.00
N ILE A 344 12.58 9.07 -1.64
CA ILE A 344 11.69 8.80 -2.77
C ILE A 344 10.22 8.93 -2.34
N GLU A 345 9.82 8.30 -1.24
CA GLU A 345 8.42 8.37 -0.77
C GLU A 345 8.01 9.76 -0.30
N ALA A 346 8.90 10.52 0.35
CA ALA A 346 8.62 11.89 0.75
C ALA A 346 8.49 12.83 -0.48
N ASN A 347 9.34 12.67 -1.50
CA ASN A 347 9.21 13.42 -2.75
C ASN A 347 7.93 13.07 -3.52
N LYS A 348 7.53 11.79 -3.53
CA LYS A 348 6.23 11.38 -4.09
C LYS A 348 5.06 12.05 -3.37
N ALA A 349 5.11 12.10 -2.04
CA ALA A 349 4.10 12.80 -1.23
C ALA A 349 4.03 14.29 -1.57
N LEU A 350 5.16 15.00 -1.66
CA LEU A 350 5.18 16.41 -2.08
C LEU A 350 4.59 16.62 -3.48
N ARG A 351 4.96 15.76 -4.43
CA ARG A 351 4.45 15.85 -5.80
C ARG A 351 2.93 15.63 -5.84
N LEU A 352 2.41 14.65 -5.10
CA LEU A 352 0.96 14.45 -5.02
C LEU A 352 0.26 15.69 -4.42
N VAL A 353 0.85 16.35 -3.43
CA VAL A 353 0.28 17.58 -2.85
C VAL A 353 0.13 18.65 -3.93
N THR A 354 1.15 18.86 -4.77
CA THR A 354 1.08 19.86 -5.84
C THR A 354 0.13 19.46 -6.97
N GLU A 355 0.08 18.17 -7.32
CA GLU A 355 -0.83 17.62 -8.33
C GLU A 355 -2.31 17.68 -7.90
N THR A 356 -2.57 17.68 -6.60
CA THR A 356 -3.95 17.69 -6.05
C THR A 356 -4.67 19.00 -6.35
N PHE A 357 -3.96 20.13 -6.47
CA PHE A 357 -4.57 21.42 -6.79
C PHE A 357 -4.50 21.66 -8.31
N THR A 358 -5.65 21.73 -8.99
CA THR A 358 -5.70 22.16 -10.40
C THR A 358 -6.09 23.64 -10.51
N GLU A 359 -5.84 24.25 -11.66
CA GLU A 359 -6.12 25.68 -11.92
C GLU A 359 -7.61 26.03 -11.76
N ASP A 360 -8.51 25.06 -11.94
CA ASP A 360 -9.96 25.27 -11.97
C ASP A 360 -10.66 25.16 -10.59
N MET A 361 -9.92 24.97 -9.49
CA MET A 361 -10.54 24.78 -8.18
C MET A 361 -10.76 26.11 -7.44
N GLN A 362 -11.96 26.68 -7.60
CA GLN A 362 -12.37 27.87 -6.85
C GLN A 362 -12.41 27.61 -5.34
N GLY A 363 -11.78 28.48 -4.54
CA GLY A 363 -11.85 28.45 -3.06
C GLY A 363 -10.60 27.89 -2.36
N ASN A 364 -9.59 27.41 -3.09
CA ASN A 364 -8.43 26.75 -2.50
C ASN A 364 -7.29 27.69 -2.06
N ASP A 365 -7.35 29.00 -2.35
CA ASP A 365 -6.29 29.96 -1.99
C ASP A 365 -5.93 29.85 -0.49
N GLU A 366 -6.94 29.80 0.39
CA GLU A 366 -6.72 29.69 1.84
C GLU A 366 -5.98 28.40 2.21
N THR A 367 -6.34 27.27 1.60
CA THR A 367 -5.69 25.98 1.84
C THR A 367 -4.26 25.98 1.30
N ILE A 368 -4.05 26.48 0.07
CA ILE A 368 -2.72 26.57 -0.54
C ILE A 368 -1.83 27.50 0.28
N LEU A 369 -2.34 28.64 0.73
CA LEU A 369 -1.63 29.57 1.59
C LEU A 369 -1.26 28.94 2.93
N ASP A 370 -2.14 28.17 3.56
CA ASP A 370 -1.84 27.48 4.81
C ASP A 370 -0.75 26.41 4.61
N ILE A 371 -0.80 25.65 3.51
CA ILE A 371 0.25 24.71 3.12
C ILE A 371 1.58 25.43 2.88
N LEU A 372 1.56 26.54 2.12
CA LEU A 372 2.74 27.35 1.84
C LEU A 372 3.35 27.91 3.12
N ARG A 373 2.51 28.40 4.06
CA ARG A 373 2.97 28.86 5.37
C ARG A 373 3.72 27.76 6.10
N LYS A 374 3.19 26.54 6.11
CA LYS A 374 3.81 25.39 6.78
C LYS A 374 5.10 24.91 6.14
N PHE A 375 5.28 25.12 4.83
CA PHE A 375 6.55 24.85 4.15
C PHE A 375 7.60 25.95 4.37
N LEU A 376 7.17 27.22 4.35
CA LEU A 376 8.05 28.40 4.41
C LEU A 376 8.39 28.83 5.84
N PHE A 377 7.54 28.50 6.80
CA PHE A 377 7.70 28.84 8.21
C PHE A 377 7.60 27.57 9.04
N TYR A 378 8.00 27.66 10.31
CA TYR A 378 8.01 26.52 11.23
C TYR A 378 6.73 25.67 11.13
N PRO A 379 6.83 24.33 10.96
CA PRO A 379 8.02 23.46 11.10
C PRO A 379 8.95 23.43 9.87
N GLY A 380 8.55 24.06 8.77
CA GLY A 380 9.36 24.23 7.57
C GLY A 380 10.41 25.32 7.73
N GLN A 381 10.90 25.84 6.60
CA GLN A 381 11.89 26.90 6.59
C GLN A 381 11.80 27.72 5.31
N LEU A 382 12.15 29.01 5.38
CA LEU A 382 11.95 29.94 4.28
C LEU A 382 12.66 29.47 3.01
N MET A 383 13.86 28.92 3.14
CA MET A 383 14.66 28.36 2.02
C MET A 383 14.28 26.90 1.69
N PHE A 384 13.01 26.50 1.85
CA PHE A 384 12.50 25.14 1.64
C PHE A 384 13.04 24.50 0.36
N GLU A 385 12.90 25.17 -0.79
CA GLU A 385 13.30 24.61 -2.09
C GLU A 385 14.80 24.44 -2.25
N LYS A 386 15.61 25.32 -1.63
CA LYS A 386 17.08 25.16 -1.60
C LYS A 386 17.49 23.95 -0.74
N PHE A 387 16.70 23.64 0.28
CA PHE A 387 16.97 22.53 1.18
C PHE A 387 16.51 21.18 0.62
N THR A 388 15.35 21.16 -0.04
CA THR A 388 14.77 19.93 -0.58
C THR A 388 15.16 19.65 -2.03
N GLY A 389 15.63 20.66 -2.77
CA GLY A 389 15.88 20.56 -4.21
C GLY A 389 14.59 20.41 -5.03
N THR A 390 13.45 20.84 -4.50
CA THR A 390 12.13 20.72 -5.17
C THR A 390 11.65 22.09 -5.64
N ARG A 391 10.60 22.12 -6.47
CA ARG A 391 9.90 23.34 -6.90
C ARG A 391 8.50 23.45 -6.28
N THR A 392 8.32 22.86 -5.10
CA THR A 392 6.99 22.69 -4.48
C THR A 392 6.34 24.04 -4.15
N VAL A 393 7.10 24.96 -3.56
CA VAL A 393 6.62 26.30 -3.20
C VAL A 393 6.26 27.07 -4.47
N GLN A 394 7.12 27.02 -5.50
CA GLN A 394 6.88 27.68 -6.77
C GLN A 394 5.62 27.15 -7.48
N ILE A 395 5.47 25.82 -7.56
CA ILE A 395 4.31 25.20 -8.22
C ILE A 395 3.01 25.56 -7.49
N LEU A 396 3.01 25.55 -6.15
CA LEU A 396 1.83 25.94 -5.38
C LEU A 396 1.53 27.44 -5.47
N SER A 397 2.55 28.29 -5.43
CA SER A 397 2.38 29.74 -5.57
C SER A 397 1.76 30.11 -6.92
N ASN A 398 2.14 29.41 -7.99
CA ASN A 398 1.57 29.61 -9.33
C ASN A 398 0.10 29.19 -9.44
N LYS A 399 -0.45 28.48 -8.45
CA LYS A 399 -1.86 28.06 -8.41
C LYS A 399 -2.74 29.01 -7.58
N LEU A 400 -2.14 30.02 -6.94
CA LEU A 400 -2.89 31.04 -6.21
C LEU A 400 -3.54 32.03 -7.17
N LYS A 401 -4.73 32.53 -6.82
CA LYS A 401 -5.31 33.70 -7.49
C LYS A 401 -4.62 34.98 -7.04
N ALA A 402 -4.92 36.09 -7.71
CA ALA A 402 -4.33 37.40 -7.39
C ALA A 402 -4.47 37.80 -5.90
N SER A 403 -5.59 37.47 -5.25
CA SER A 403 -5.79 37.65 -3.81
C SER A 403 -4.78 36.85 -2.98
N GLY A 404 -4.64 35.56 -3.26
CA GLY A 404 -3.68 34.70 -2.57
C GLY A 404 -2.23 35.12 -2.82
N VAL A 405 -1.89 35.51 -4.05
CA VAL A 405 -0.54 36.04 -4.37
C VAL A 405 -0.23 37.29 -3.56
N LYS A 406 -1.19 38.21 -3.41
CA LYS A 406 -1.02 39.43 -2.59
C LYS A 406 -0.81 39.09 -1.11
N GLU A 407 -1.51 38.09 -0.59
CA GLU A 407 -1.33 37.62 0.78
C GLU A 407 0.03 36.96 1.00
N LEU A 408 0.47 36.11 0.06
CA LEU A 408 1.81 35.52 0.08
C LEU A 408 2.92 36.59 -0.02
N ALA A 409 2.76 37.60 -0.88
CA ALA A 409 3.66 38.74 -0.97
C ALA A 409 3.73 39.53 0.35
N THR A 410 2.60 39.67 1.05
CA THR A 410 2.55 40.31 2.37
C THR A 410 3.36 39.51 3.40
N LEU A 411 3.29 38.17 3.37
CA LEU A 411 4.12 37.32 4.24
C LEU A 411 5.61 37.56 3.99
N TYR A 412 6.06 37.60 2.72
CA TYR A 412 7.45 37.90 2.39
C TYR A 412 7.87 39.31 2.81
N GLN A 413 6.99 40.31 2.61
CA GLN A 413 7.24 41.69 3.04
C GLN A 413 7.44 41.78 4.56
N ASN A 414 6.65 41.05 5.35
CA ASN A 414 6.78 41.02 6.80
C ASN A 414 8.13 40.45 7.25
N VAL A 415 8.66 39.44 6.55
CA VAL A 415 10.02 38.92 6.78
C VAL A 415 11.08 39.97 6.42
N VAL A 416 10.99 40.60 5.25
CA VAL A 416 11.97 41.61 4.80
C VAL A 416 12.03 42.80 5.75
N THR A 417 10.87 43.23 6.24
CA THR A 417 10.71 44.40 7.12
C THR A 417 10.80 44.07 8.61
N CYS A 418 11.08 42.81 8.97
CA CYS A 418 11.13 42.33 10.36
C CYS A 418 9.86 42.66 11.16
N LYS A 419 8.68 42.63 10.52
CA LYS A 419 7.38 42.81 11.19
C LYS A 419 6.84 41.52 11.83
N MET A 420 7.50 40.40 11.58
CA MET A 420 7.23 39.11 12.22
C MET A 420 8.54 38.46 12.62
N ASP A 421 8.57 37.81 13.77
CA ASP A 421 9.72 37.01 14.20
C ASP A 421 9.67 35.60 13.60
N LYS A 422 10.83 34.96 13.50
CA LYS A 422 10.95 33.58 13.02
C LYS A 422 10.66 32.64 14.18
N VAL A 423 9.59 31.86 14.08
CA VAL A 423 9.31 30.77 15.03
C VAL A 423 10.30 29.62 14.78
N THR A 424 10.85 29.03 15.84
CA THR A 424 11.88 27.97 15.76
C THR A 424 11.50 26.67 16.46
N GLY A 425 10.45 26.65 17.26
CA GLY A 425 10.05 25.46 18.02
C GLY A 425 8.54 25.34 18.27
N LEU A 426 8.14 24.16 18.78
CA LEU A 426 6.75 23.82 19.07
C LEU A 426 6.16 24.67 20.21
N GLN A 427 7.00 25.25 21.07
CA GLN A 427 6.56 26.06 22.21
C GLN A 427 6.45 27.55 21.84
N GLY A 428 6.65 27.88 20.56
CA GLY A 428 6.55 29.25 20.06
C GLY A 428 7.81 30.08 20.32
N GLU A 429 8.97 29.42 20.50
CA GLU A 429 10.25 30.12 20.58
C GLU A 429 10.50 30.92 19.29
N THR A 430 11.02 32.14 19.43
CA THR A 430 11.24 33.05 18.32
C THR A 430 12.69 33.54 18.24
N GLU A 431 13.18 33.74 17.02
CA GLU A 431 14.46 34.39 16.75
C GLU A 431 14.32 35.47 15.66
N PRO A 432 15.25 36.44 15.59
CA PRO A 432 15.29 37.40 14.50
C PRO A 432 15.66 36.72 13.17
N TRP A 433 15.06 37.19 12.07
CA TRP A 433 15.43 36.75 10.73
C TRP A 433 16.87 37.15 10.38
N HIS A 434 17.65 36.21 9.88
CA HIS A 434 19.01 36.49 9.42
C HIS A 434 19.00 37.28 8.10
N THR A 435 20.07 38.04 7.85
CA THR A 435 20.21 38.85 6.61
C THR A 435 20.06 38.02 5.34
N ALA A 436 20.56 36.79 5.32
CA ALA A 436 20.44 35.89 4.17
C ALA A 436 18.98 35.45 3.92
N GLU A 437 18.22 35.19 4.98
CA GLU A 437 16.80 34.84 4.90
C GLU A 437 15.98 36.03 4.42
N ARG A 438 16.24 37.23 4.98
CA ARG A 438 15.59 38.48 4.54
C ARG A 438 15.87 38.79 3.07
N LYS A 439 17.11 38.60 2.62
CA LYS A 439 17.47 38.76 1.20
C LYS A 439 16.69 37.78 0.33
N TYR A 440 16.60 36.52 0.75
CA TYR A 440 15.86 35.51 0.00
C TYR A 440 14.34 35.79 -0.03
N ALA A 441 13.74 36.25 1.07
CA ALA A 441 12.36 36.73 1.08
C ALA A 441 12.16 37.89 0.10
N GLY A 442 13.13 38.81 0.00
CA GLY A 442 13.12 39.88 -1.00
C GLY A 442 13.12 39.35 -2.44
N GLU A 443 13.94 38.34 -2.74
CA GLU A 443 13.94 37.67 -4.05
C GLU A 443 12.58 37.01 -4.35
N LEU A 444 11.96 36.33 -3.38
CA LEU A 444 10.63 35.73 -3.54
C LEU A 444 9.54 36.80 -3.74
N LEU A 445 9.61 37.91 -3.01
CA LEU A 445 8.69 39.04 -3.14
C LEU A 445 8.73 39.63 -4.55
N THR A 446 9.93 39.86 -5.11
CA THR A 446 10.07 40.41 -6.48
C THR A 446 9.53 39.51 -7.57
N LYS A 447 9.41 38.20 -7.31
CA LYS A 447 8.80 37.23 -8.25
C LYS A 447 7.28 37.11 -8.10
N SER A 448 6.72 37.67 -7.03
CA SER A 448 5.29 37.61 -6.70
C SER A 448 4.53 38.88 -7.11
N VAL A 449 5.25 39.92 -7.53
CA VAL A 449 4.75 41.17 -8.11
C VAL A 449 4.94 41.09 -9.61
#